data_AF-A0A0B6Y4Z9-F1
#
_entry.id   AF-A0A0B6Y4Z9-F1
#
_cell.length_a   1.000
_cell.length_b   1.000
_cell.length_c   1.000
_cell.angle_alpha   90.00
_cell.angle_beta   90.00
_cell.angle_gamma   90.00
#
_symmetry.space_group_name_H-M   'P 1'
#
loop_
_entity.id
_entity.type
_entity.pdbx_description
1 polymer ?
#
loop_
_entity_poly.entity_id
_entity_poly.type
_entity_poly.pdbx_seq_one_letter_code
_entity_poly.pdbx_strand_id
1 'polypeptide(L)'
;PDKEYAEGLRKWQSQKLAHQSVAQGVEMFKSSKYLEAIQYFNRALQIDKQNVEALVARGALYANKENFNHAIQDFEEALSVNPKHNNARKYL
;
A
#
# COMPACT_ATOMS: atom_id res chain seq x y z
N PRO A 1 1.43 -24.38 22.55
CA PRO A 1 0.32 -24.56 21.58
C PRO A 1 -0.52 -23.30 21.34
N ASP A 2 -0.73 -22.42 22.33
CA ASP A 2 -1.66 -21.27 22.20
C ASP A 2 -1.08 -19.98 21.58
N LYS A 3 0.24 -19.76 21.62
CA LYS A 3 0.86 -18.51 21.15
C LYS A 3 0.93 -18.39 19.63
N GLU A 4 1.35 -19.44 18.93
CA GLU A 4 1.42 -19.45 17.46
C GLU A 4 0.04 -19.29 16.80
N TYR A 5 -1.00 -19.89 17.38
CA TYR A 5 -2.38 -19.71 16.90
C TYR A 5 -2.86 -18.26 17.06
N ALA A 6 -2.61 -17.65 18.21
CA ALA A 6 -2.94 -16.25 18.46
C ALA A 6 -2.13 -15.28 17.56
N GLU A 7 -0.85 -15.58 17.32
CA GLU A 7 0.01 -14.80 16.41
C GLU A 7 -0.44 -14.92 14.95
N GLY A 8 -0.78 -16.12 14.49
CA GLY A 8 -1.33 -16.34 13.16
C GLY A 8 -2.64 -15.59 12.94
N LEU A 9 -3.56 -15.64 13.92
CA LEU A 9 -4.82 -14.91 13.86
C LEU A 9 -4.59 -13.39 13.82
N ARG A 10 -3.71 -12.85 14.68
CA ARG A 10 -3.35 -11.42 14.68
C ARG A 10 -2.75 -10.98 13.35
N LYS A 11 -1.83 -11.79 12.79
CA LYS A 11 -1.21 -11.51 11.50
C LYS A 11 -2.25 -11.46 10.38
N TRP A 12 -3.17 -12.42 10.35
CA TRP A 12 -4.26 -12.44 9.38
C TRP A 12 -5.18 -11.21 9.53
N GLN A 13 -5.55 -10.85 10.76
CA GLN A 13 -6.37 -9.67 11.03
C GLN A 13 -5.68 -8.38 10.58
N SER A 14 -4.39 -8.21 10.88
CA SER A 14 -3.60 -7.06 10.43
C SER A 14 -3.52 -6.98 8.91
N GLN A 15 -3.23 -8.10 8.22
CA GLN A 15 -3.21 -8.11 6.75
C GLN A 15 -4.55 -7.73 6.14
N LYS A 16 -5.65 -8.22 6.73
CA LYS A 16 -7.01 -7.86 6.30
C LYS A 16 -7.28 -6.37 6.49
N LEU A 17 -6.89 -5.79 7.63
CA LEU A 17 -7.04 -4.36 7.91
C LEU A 17 -6.20 -3.49 6.96
N ALA A 18 -4.98 -3.92 6.62
CA ALA A 18 -4.16 -3.24 5.64
C ALA A 18 -4.85 -3.23 4.26
N HIS A 19 -5.35 -4.37 3.79
CA HIS A 19 -6.09 -4.46 2.52
C HIS A 19 -7.36 -3.59 2.51
N GLN A 20 -8.12 -3.57 3.61
CA GLN A 20 -9.28 -2.68 3.73
C GLN A 20 -8.88 -1.21 3.64
N SER A 21 -7.79 -0.82 4.30
CA SER A 21 -7.26 0.54 4.22
C SER A 21 -6.86 0.90 2.79
N VAL A 22 -6.21 -0.01 2.05
CA VAL A 22 -5.90 0.20 0.61
C VAL A 22 -7.17 0.43 -0.19
N ALA A 23 -8.19 -0.42 -0.02
CA ALA A 23 -9.45 -0.28 -0.74
C ALA A 23 -10.13 1.08 -0.48
N GLN A 24 -10.14 1.54 0.76
CA GLN A 24 -10.65 2.87 1.12
C GLN A 24 -9.81 4.00 0.48
N GLY A 25 -8.49 3.87 0.47
CA GLY A 25 -7.60 4.84 -0.16
C GLY A 25 -7.82 4.94 -1.67
N VAL A 26 -8.03 3.80 -2.35
CA VAL A 26 -8.36 3.75 -3.78
C VAL A 26 -9.70 4.44 -4.06
N GLU A 27 -10.70 4.24 -3.22
CA GLU A 27 -12.00 4.89 -3.37
C GLU A 27 -11.92 6.41 -3.22
N MET A 28 -11.14 6.89 -2.24
CA MET A 28 -10.86 8.32 -2.08
C MET A 28 -10.09 8.87 -3.28
N PHE A 29 -9.09 8.14 -3.79
CA PHE A 29 -8.32 8.54 -4.96
C PHE A 29 -9.19 8.69 -6.22
N LYS A 30 -10.07 7.72 -6.47
CA LYS A 30 -11.05 7.77 -7.58
C LYS A 30 -12.02 8.95 -7.45
N SER A 31 -12.31 9.36 -6.22
CA SER A 31 -13.13 10.53 -5.91
C SER A 31 -12.34 11.85 -5.91
N SER A 32 -11.08 11.86 -6.38
CA SER A 32 -10.16 13.00 -6.36
C SER A 32 -9.85 13.55 -4.95
N LYS A 33 -10.15 12.78 -3.90
CA LYS A 33 -9.89 13.10 -2.48
C LYS A 33 -8.48 12.66 -2.10
N TYR A 34 -7.50 13.39 -2.64
CA TYR A 34 -6.09 12.99 -2.56
C TYR A 34 -5.51 13.00 -1.14
N LEU A 35 -5.97 13.91 -0.27
CA LEU A 35 -5.50 13.99 1.11
C LEU A 35 -6.02 12.83 1.96
N GLU A 36 -7.24 12.39 1.72
CA GLU A 36 -7.82 11.23 2.40
C GLU A 36 -7.19 9.93 1.87
N ALA A 37 -6.96 9.84 0.55
CA ALA A 37 -6.30 8.70 -0.07
C ALA A 37 -4.91 8.42 0.53
N ILE A 38 -4.07 9.46 0.66
CA ILE A 38 -2.72 9.30 1.24
C ILE A 38 -2.78 8.82 2.69
N GLN A 39 -3.75 9.27 3.48
CA GLN A 39 -3.91 8.83 4.86
C GLN A 39 -4.23 7.33 4.95
N TYR A 40 -5.12 6.85 4.09
CA TYR A 40 -5.46 5.43 4.03
C TYR A 40 -4.31 4.56 3.55
N PHE A 41 -3.54 5.00 2.54
CA PHE A 41 -2.36 4.26 2.09
C PHE A 41 -1.26 4.23 3.17
N ASN A 42 -1.02 5.34 3.85
CA ASN A 42 -0.08 5.39 4.97
C ASN A 42 -0.53 4.48 6.11
N ARG A 43 -1.82 4.43 6.42
CA ARG A 43 -2.36 3.50 7.42
C ARG A 43 -2.15 2.05 7.01
N ALA A 44 -2.39 1.70 5.74
CA ALA A 44 -2.12 0.36 5.24
C ALA A 44 -0.65 -0.04 5.47
N LEU A 45 0.29 0.87 5.16
CA LEU A 45 1.73 0.65 5.30
C LEU A 45 2.22 0.69 6.76
N GLN A 46 1.51 1.36 7.66
CA GLN A 46 1.78 1.26 9.11
C GLN A 46 1.42 -0.13 9.65
N ILE A 47 0.36 -0.75 9.12
CA ILE A 47 -0.11 -2.08 9.53
C ILE A 47 0.73 -3.18 8.87
N ASP A 48 0.98 -3.04 7.57
CA ASP A 48 1.78 -3.95 6.76
C ASP A 48 2.70 -3.15 5.84
N LYS A 49 3.95 -2.97 6.29
CA LYS A 49 4.98 -2.19 5.60
C LYS A 49 5.29 -2.72 4.21
N GLN A 50 5.10 -4.02 3.97
CA GLN A 50 5.43 -4.68 2.70
C GLN A 50 4.19 -4.87 1.82
N ASN A 51 3.09 -4.16 2.11
CA ASN A 51 1.89 -4.27 1.29
C ASN A 51 2.12 -3.64 -0.09
N VAL A 52 2.34 -4.51 -1.09
CA VAL A 52 2.67 -4.12 -2.47
C VAL A 52 1.59 -3.22 -3.08
N GLU A 53 0.31 -3.52 -2.84
CA GLU A 53 -0.81 -2.72 -3.36
C GLU A 53 -0.83 -1.32 -2.75
N ALA A 54 -0.55 -1.19 -1.45
CA ALA A 54 -0.48 0.10 -0.77
C ALA A 54 0.69 0.94 -1.28
N LEU A 55 1.88 0.34 -1.47
CA LEU A 55 3.05 1.00 -2.05
C LEU A 55 2.74 1.51 -3.47
N VAL A 56 2.19 0.65 -4.34
CA VAL A 56 1.84 1.03 -5.71
C VAL A 56 0.77 2.11 -5.76
N ALA A 57 -0.27 2.01 -4.93
CA ALA A 57 -1.34 3.01 -4.91
C ALA A 57 -0.84 4.36 -4.39
N ARG A 58 0.04 4.36 -3.37
CA ARG A 58 0.67 5.59 -2.86
C ARG A 58 1.64 6.20 -3.86
N GLY A 59 2.45 5.37 -4.53
CA GLY A 59 3.33 5.82 -5.60
C GLY A 59 2.56 6.46 -6.75
N ALA A 60 1.45 5.85 -7.18
CA ALA A 60 0.58 6.41 -8.21
C ALA A 60 -0.04 7.75 -7.79
N LEU A 61 -0.42 7.89 -6.52
CA LEU A 61 -0.90 9.16 -5.97
C LEU A 61 0.20 10.23 -5.99
N TYR A 62 1.43 9.90 -5.58
CA TYR A 62 2.56 10.83 -5.63
C TYR A 62 2.89 11.25 -7.05
N ALA A 63 2.86 10.32 -8.02
CA ALA A 63 3.07 10.61 -9.43
C ALA A 63 1.99 11.56 -9.99
N ASN A 64 0.72 11.38 -9.61
CA ASN A 64 -0.37 12.30 -9.98
C ASN A 64 -0.13 13.71 -9.42
N LYS A 65 0.49 13.82 -8.24
CA LYS A 65 0.91 15.09 -7.65
C LYS A 65 2.28 15.60 -8.13
N GLU A 66 2.83 15.03 -9.20
CA GLU A 66 4.14 15.36 -9.77
C GLU A 66 5.32 15.18 -8.79
N ASN A 67 5.12 14.45 -7.70
CA ASN A 67 6.17 14.10 -6.75
C ASN A 67 6.83 12.78 -7.15
N PHE A 68 7.56 12.81 -8.26
CA PHE A 68 8.13 11.61 -8.86
C PHE A 68 9.17 10.91 -7.98
N ASN A 69 9.91 11.65 -7.15
CA ASN A 69 10.90 11.07 -6.25
C ASN A 69 10.26 10.09 -5.24
N HIS A 70 9.17 10.50 -4.59
CA HIS A 70 8.45 9.62 -3.66
C HIS A 70 7.72 8.49 -4.40
N ALA A 71 7.23 8.75 -5.61
CA ALA A 71 6.59 7.73 -6.43
C ALA A 71 7.57 6.61 -6.79
N ILE A 72 8.75 6.96 -7.30
CA ILE A 72 9.81 6.01 -7.67
C ILE A 72 10.20 5.17 -6.45
N GLN A 73 10.43 5.81 -5.30
CA GLN A 73 10.78 5.11 -4.08
C GLN A 73 9.73 4.05 -3.69
N ASP A 74 8.44 4.40 -3.74
CA ASP A 74 7.36 3.45 -3.44
C ASP A 74 7.29 2.31 -4.46
N PHE A 75 7.52 2.58 -5.75
CA PHE A 75 7.52 1.55 -6.80
C PHE A 75 8.72 0.61 -6.68
N GLU A 76 9.90 1.13 -6.36
CA GLU A 76 11.10 0.33 -6.10
C GLU A 76 10.90 -0.57 -4.86
N GLU A 77 10.33 -0.03 -3.78
CA GLU A 77 10.00 -0.83 -2.59
C GLU A 77 8.98 -1.94 -2.95
N ALA A 78 7.95 -1.62 -3.73
CA ALA A 78 6.97 -2.59 -4.20
C ALA A 78 7.61 -3.72 -5.03
N LEU A 79 8.56 -3.39 -5.91
CA LEU A 79 9.31 -4.37 -6.71
C LEU A 79 10.34 -5.15 -5.89
N SER A 80 10.87 -4.58 -4.81
CA SER A 80 11.74 -5.31 -3.88
C SER A 80 10.98 -6.44 -3.16
N VAL A 81 9.70 -6.22 -2.85
CA VAL A 81 8.81 -7.22 -2.23
C VAL A 81 8.25 -8.18 -3.27
N ASN A 82 7.79 -7.67 -4.42
CA ASN A 82 7.29 -8.47 -5.53
C ASN A 82 7.93 -8.04 -6.86
N PRO A 83 9.04 -8.66 -7.27
CA PRO A 83 9.77 -8.31 -8.49
C PRO A 83 8.97 -8.48 -9.79
N LYS A 84 7.86 -9.23 -9.76
CA LYS A 84 7.01 -9.49 -10.92
C LYS A 84 5.73 -8.64 -10.91
N HIS A 85 5.66 -7.61 -10.06
CA HIS A 85 4.48 -6.77 -9.96
C HIS A 85 4.33 -5.86 -11.20
N ASN A 86 3.39 -6.20 -12.08
CA ASN A 86 3.23 -5.56 -13.39
C ASN A 86 2.98 -4.04 -13.29
N ASN A 87 2.12 -3.61 -12.36
CA ASN A 87 1.80 -2.19 -12.23
C ASN A 87 3.01 -1.38 -11.75
N ALA A 88 3.72 -1.88 -10.74
CA ALA A 88 4.90 -1.19 -10.20
C ALA A 88 5.97 -1.04 -11.28
N ARG A 89 6.20 -2.11 -12.05
CA ARG A 89 7.15 -2.10 -13.18
C ARG A 89 6.75 -1.16 -14.31
N LYS A 90 5.45 -0.92 -14.52
CA LYS A 90 4.97 0.00 -15.56
C LYS A 90 5.20 1.48 -15.21
N TYR A 91 5.32 1.80 -13.92
CA TYR A 91 5.49 3.17 -13.45
C TYR A 91 6.96 3.62 -13.35
N LEU A 92 7.92 2.71 -13.56
CA LEU A 92 9.35 2.99 -13.70
C LEU A 92 9.78 2.91 -15.17
#